data_AF-G7YVD8-F1
#
_entry.id   AF-G7YVD8-F1
#
_cell.length_a   1.000
_cell.length_b   1.000
_cell.length_c   1.000
_cell.angle_alpha   90.00
_cell.angle_beta   90.00
_cell.angle_gamma   90.00
#
_symmetry.space_group_name_H-M   'P 1'
#
loop_
_entity.id
_entity.type
_entity.pdbx_description
1 polymer ?
#
loop_
_entity_poly.entity_id
_entity_poly.type
_entity_poly.pdbx_seq_one_letter_code
_entity_poly.pdbx_strand_id
1 'polypeptide(L)'
;MAVDFKMPSSVGPTKCLAISFAKHTQTPSCAMNIFDLFMSFKYINITGQQNPWLAQAVQNCYLLGHFEPYVLLVGGSDYHLQIVKLSWMRTQLKSPFGFTIESICKCCT
;
A
#
# COMPACT_ATOMS: atom_id res chain seq x y z
N MET A 1 31.83 -2.94 6.61
CA MET A 1 30.90 -2.22 7.51
C MET A 1 29.55 -2.89 7.39
N ALA A 2 29.12 -3.62 8.41
CA ALA A 2 27.75 -4.14 8.44
C ALA A 2 26.83 -2.96 8.75
N VAL A 3 25.91 -2.67 7.84
CA VAL A 3 24.81 -1.74 8.12
C VAL A 3 23.81 -2.47 9.00
N ASP A 4 23.83 -2.16 10.28
CA ASP A 4 22.86 -2.64 11.26
C ASP A 4 21.52 -1.98 10.94
N PHE A 5 20.65 -2.69 10.22
CA PHE A 5 19.26 -2.28 10.05
C PHE A 5 18.54 -2.49 11.38
N LYS A 6 18.71 -1.52 12.28
CA LYS A 6 17.94 -1.42 13.52
C LYS A 6 16.46 -1.29 13.16
N MET A 7 15.73 -2.40 13.17
CA MET A 7 14.27 -2.36 13.15
C MET A 7 13.82 -1.54 14.37
N PRO A 8 13.04 -0.47 14.19
CA PRO A 8 12.54 0.30 15.32
C PRO A 8 11.71 -0.62 16.21
N SER A 9 12.15 -0.80 17.44
CA SER A 9 11.45 -1.54 18.48
C SER A 9 10.22 -0.74 18.93
N SER A 10 9.14 -0.76 18.15
CA SER A 10 7.84 -0.30 18.64
C SER A 10 7.09 -1.48 19.22
N VAL A 11 7.06 -1.58 20.56
CA VAL A 11 6.33 -2.60 21.32
C VAL A 11 4.83 -2.25 21.34
N GLY A 12 4.22 -2.18 20.15
CA GLY A 12 2.80 -1.95 19.94
C GLY A 12 2.33 -2.69 18.69
N PRO A 13 1.03 -3.00 18.57
CA PRO A 13 0.51 -3.71 17.41
C PRO A 13 0.84 -2.94 16.14
N THR A 14 1.40 -3.63 15.16
CA THR A 14 1.71 -3.05 13.85
C THR A 14 0.40 -2.61 13.20
N LYS A 15 0.18 -1.30 13.11
CA LYS A 15 -0.99 -0.76 12.42
C LYS A 15 -0.83 -1.01 10.92
N CYS A 16 -1.89 -1.52 10.29
CA CYS A 16 -1.90 -1.73 8.85
C CYS A 16 -3.23 -1.39 8.19
N LEU A 17 -3.16 -1.18 6.88
CA LEU A 17 -4.28 -1.21 5.97
C LEU A 17 -4.25 -2.51 5.15
N ALA A 18 -5.40 -3.16 5.03
CA ALA A 18 -5.63 -4.16 4.01
C ALA A 18 -6.19 -3.45 2.76
N ILE A 19 -5.45 -3.50 1.65
CA ILE A 19 -5.87 -2.93 0.36
C ILE A 19 -6.14 -4.09 -0.59
N SER A 20 -7.39 -4.24 -1.01
CA SER A 20 -7.81 -5.27 -1.97
C SER A 20 -7.85 -4.71 -3.38
N PHE A 21 -7.45 -5.54 -4.33
CA PHE A 21 -7.39 -5.20 -5.74
C PHE A 21 -8.10 -6.25 -6.60
N ALA A 22 -8.76 -5.79 -7.66
CA ALA A 22 -9.23 -6.64 -8.75
C ALA A 22 -8.33 -6.47 -9.97
N LYS A 23 -7.87 -7.56 -10.57
CA LYS A 23 -7.10 -7.54 -11.83
C LYS A 23 -8.05 -7.36 -13.02
N HIS A 24 -7.73 -6.47 -13.95
CA HIS A 24 -8.58 -6.16 -15.11
C HIS A 24 -8.73 -7.30 -16.12
N THR A 25 -7.78 -8.25 -16.18
CA THR A 25 -7.83 -9.38 -17.12
C THR A 25 -7.35 -10.68 -16.48
N GLN A 26 -8.12 -11.76 -16.69
CA GLN A 26 -7.79 -13.14 -16.29
C GLN A 26 -6.78 -13.81 -17.23
N THR A 27 -5.90 -13.06 -17.91
CA THR A 27 -4.79 -13.71 -18.60
C THR A 27 -3.92 -14.39 -17.54
N PRO A 28 -3.62 -15.69 -17.68
CA PRO A 28 -2.67 -16.38 -16.82
C PRO A 28 -1.29 -15.86 -17.18
N SER A 29 -0.99 -14.63 -16.75
CA SER A 29 0.37 -14.14 -16.72
C SER A 29 1.08 -14.92 -15.62
N CYS A 30 2.35 -15.23 -15.85
CA CYS A 30 3.24 -15.73 -14.80
C CYS A 30 3.03 -14.93 -13.52
N ALA A 31 3.12 -15.60 -12.37
CA ALA A 31 2.83 -15.06 -11.04
C ALA A 31 3.24 -13.59 -10.94
N MET A 32 2.25 -12.68 -10.99
CA MET A 32 2.52 -11.26 -10.79
C MET A 32 3.09 -11.12 -9.39
N ASN A 33 4.33 -10.64 -9.31
CA ASN A 33 5.01 -10.50 -8.04
C ASN A 33 4.26 -9.44 -7.22
N ILE A 34 3.83 -9.81 -6.02
CA ILE A 34 3.11 -8.94 -5.09
C ILE A 34 3.89 -7.65 -4.80
N PHE A 35 5.22 -7.73 -4.83
CA PHE A 35 6.10 -6.59 -4.69
C PHE A 35 5.96 -5.60 -5.83
N ASP A 36 5.77 -6.07 -7.08
CA ASP A 36 5.56 -5.21 -8.25
C ASP A 36 4.20 -4.50 -8.16
N LEU A 37 3.17 -5.19 -7.65
CA LEU A 37 1.87 -4.56 -7.38
C LEU A 37 2.02 -3.43 -6.34
N PHE A 38 2.74 -3.68 -5.25
CA PHE A 38 3.01 -2.66 -4.23
C PHE A 38 3.84 -1.49 -4.79
N MET A 39 4.88 -1.77 -5.57
CA MET A 39 5.71 -0.73 -6.19
C MET A 39 4.94 0.08 -7.22
N SER A 40 4.08 -0.54 -8.03
CA SER A 40 3.17 0.16 -8.94
C SER A 40 2.21 1.07 -8.18
N PHE A 41 1.62 0.58 -7.09
CA PHE A 41 0.75 1.38 -6.23
C PHE A 41 1.48 2.62 -5.69
N LYS A 42 2.72 2.46 -5.20
CA LYS A 42 3.53 3.59 -4.74
C LYS A 42 3.83 4.56 -5.88
N TYR A 43 4.32 4.06 -7.01
CA TYR A 43 4.72 4.90 -8.14
C TYR A 43 3.59 5.80 -8.64
N ILE A 44 2.39 5.25 -8.87
CA ILE A 44 1.25 6.01 -9.40
C ILE A 44 0.72 7.03 -8.38
N ASN A 45 0.81 6.72 -7.08
CA ASN A 45 0.34 7.59 -6.01
C ASN A 45 1.41 8.55 -5.46
N ILE A 46 2.61 8.54 -6.01
CA ILE A 46 3.67 9.51 -5.71
C ILE A 46 3.89 10.42 -6.92
N THR A 47 4.02 9.82 -8.11
CA THR A 47 4.35 10.56 -9.34
C THR A 47 3.20 11.45 -9.78
N GLY A 48 3.47 12.75 -9.94
CA GLY A 48 2.49 13.73 -10.44
C GLY A 48 1.29 13.98 -9.52
N GLN A 49 1.37 13.59 -8.24
CA GLN A 49 0.32 13.87 -7.28
C GLN A 49 0.31 15.35 -6.87
N GLN A 50 -0.89 15.93 -6.86
CA GLN A 50 -1.12 17.32 -6.44
C GLN A 50 -1.27 17.47 -4.93
N ASN A 51 -1.50 16.36 -4.22
CA ASN A 51 -1.57 16.32 -2.76
C ASN A 51 -0.22 15.85 -2.19
N PRO A 52 0.65 16.76 -1.70
CA PRO A 52 1.97 16.39 -1.20
C PRO A 52 1.90 15.48 0.04
N TRP A 53 0.86 15.61 0.86
CA TRP A 53 0.63 14.77 2.03
C TRP A 53 0.32 13.33 1.65
N LEU A 54 -0.44 13.12 0.57
CA LEU A 54 -0.70 11.78 0.05
C LEU A 54 0.57 11.14 -0.49
N ALA A 55 1.33 11.88 -1.32
CA ALA A 55 2.58 11.37 -1.87
C ALA A 55 3.56 10.98 -0.75
N GLN A 56 3.72 11.84 0.26
CA GLN A 56 4.56 11.57 1.43
C GLN A 56 4.04 10.37 2.23
N ALA A 57 2.73 10.29 2.48
CA ALA A 57 2.15 9.17 3.23
C ALA A 57 2.37 7.83 2.52
N VAL A 58 2.14 7.76 1.21
CA VAL A 58 2.39 6.56 0.40
C VAL A 58 3.87 6.21 0.35
N GLN A 59 4.75 7.21 0.24
CA GLN A 59 6.20 7.00 0.26
C GLN A 59 6.67 6.36 1.57
N ASN A 60 6.10 6.77 2.71
CA ASN A 60 6.43 6.26 4.04
C ASN A 60 5.67 4.96 4.42
N CYS A 61 4.78 4.47 3.56
CA CYS A 61 4.18 3.16 3.73
C CYS A 61 5.12 2.04 3.23
N TYR A 62 5.06 0.89 3.90
CA TYR A 62 5.86 -0.30 3.59
C TYR A 62 4.98 -1.55 3.51
N LEU A 63 5.45 -2.56 2.78
CA LEU A 63 4.74 -3.82 2.62
C LEU A 63 5.00 -4.71 3.84
N LEU A 64 3.93 -5.16 4.50
CA LEU A 64 3.98 -6.13 5.59
C LEU A 64 3.81 -7.57 5.10
N GLY A 65 3.03 -7.74 4.04
CA GLY A 65 2.67 -9.05 3.50
C GLY A 65 1.47 -8.95 2.57
N HIS A 66 0.89 -10.11 2.24
CA HIS A 66 -0.29 -10.17 1.38
C HIS A 66 -1.16 -11.38 1.66
N PHE A 67 -2.38 -11.34 1.14
CA PHE A 67 -3.25 -12.49 1.00
C PHE A 67 -3.64 -12.66 -0.46
N GLU A 68 -3.83 -13.90 -0.88
CA GLU A 68 -4.34 -14.21 -2.21
C GLU A 68 -5.84 -13.82 -2.33
N PRO A 69 -6.31 -13.43 -3.52
CA PRO A 69 -5.53 -13.30 -4.76
C PRO A 69 -4.69 -12.01 -4.82
N TYR A 70 -5.23 -10.87 -4.38
CA TYR A 70 -4.55 -9.57 -4.50
C TYR A 70 -4.90 -8.63 -3.34
N VAL A 71 -4.55 -9.00 -2.12
CA VAL A 71 -4.70 -8.12 -0.95
C VAL A 71 -3.32 -7.77 -0.40
N LEU A 72 -2.97 -6.48 -0.36
CA LEU A 72 -1.74 -5.99 0.25
C LEU A 72 -1.99 -5.59 1.70
N LEU A 73 -1.10 -6.03 2.60
CA LEU A 73 -1.01 -5.50 3.95
C LEU A 73 0.04 -4.38 3.97
N VAL A 74 -0.43 -3.15 4.11
CA VAL A 74 0.40 -1.95 4.07
C VAL A 74 0.57 -1.38 5.46
N GLY A 75 1.80 -1.37 5.96
CA GLY A 75 2.20 -0.79 7.24
C GLY A 75 2.65 0.66 7.11
N GLY A 76 2.60 1.39 8.22
CA GLY A 76 2.96 2.80 8.30
C GLY A 76 2.67 3.38 9.68
N SER A 77 2.99 4.66 9.89
CA SER A 77 2.52 5.38 11.08
C SER A 77 1.00 5.60 11.00
N ASP A 78 0.34 5.76 12.15
CA ASP A 78 -1.12 6.01 12.19
C ASP A 78 -1.52 7.22 11.34
N TYR A 79 -0.70 8.28 11.38
CA TYR A 79 -0.85 9.48 10.57
C TYR A 79 -0.82 9.17 9.06
N HIS A 80 0.21 8.45 8.59
CA HIS A 80 0.34 8.11 7.16
C HIS A 80 -0.79 7.18 6.69
N LEU A 81 -1.13 6.15 7.48
CA LEU A 81 -2.22 5.23 7.15
C LEU A 81 -3.57 5.95 7.11
N GLN A 82 -3.80 6.90 8.01
CA GLN A 82 -5.01 7.72 8.02
C GLN A 82 -5.12 8.58 6.75
N ILE A 83 -4.02 9.19 6.29
CA ILE A 83 -4.00 9.95 5.04
C ILE A 83 -4.36 9.05 3.86
N VAL A 84 -3.73 7.88 3.72
CA VAL A 84 -4.03 6.94 2.63
C VAL A 84 -5.51 6.55 2.62
N LYS A 85 -6.07 6.21 3.79
CA LYS A 85 -7.48 5.86 3.93
C LYS A 85 -8.42 7.01 3.57
N LEU A 86 -8.14 8.23 4.03
CA LEU A 86 -8.94 9.41 3.71
C LEU A 86 -8.86 9.78 2.22
N SER A 87 -7.68 9.67 1.62
CA SER A 87 -7.51 9.90 0.17
C SER A 87 -8.27 8.90 -0.67
N TRP A 88 -8.40 7.64 -0.23
CA TRP A 88 -9.30 6.67 -0.88
C TRP A 88 -10.76 7.10 -0.79
N MET A 89 -11.23 7.47 0.41
CA MET A 89 -12.62 7.94 0.61
C MET A 89 -12.96 9.19 -0.20
N ARG A 90 -11.94 10.02 -0.51
CA ARG A 90 -12.06 11.23 -1.32
C ARG A 90 -11.73 11.01 -2.80
N THR A 91 -11.62 9.75 -3.25
CA THR A 91 -11.32 9.37 -4.64
C THR A 91 -10.05 10.01 -5.21
N GLN A 92 -9.05 10.28 -4.35
CA GLN A 92 -7.74 10.84 -4.74
C GLN A 92 -6.69 9.76 -4.99
N LEU A 93 -6.91 8.57 -4.43
CA LEU A 93 -6.02 7.43 -4.58
C LEU A 93 -6.26 6.77 -5.95
N LYS A 94 -5.18 6.52 -6.67
CA LYS A 94 -5.20 5.94 -8.01
C LYS A 94 -4.87 4.46 -7.94
N SER A 95 -5.52 3.67 -8.79
CA SER A 95 -5.26 2.23 -8.88
C SER A 95 -3.92 1.94 -9.60
N PRO A 96 -3.20 0.88 -9.21
CA PRO A 96 -1.99 0.42 -9.89
C PRO A 96 -2.28 -0.10 -11.31
N PHE A 97 -1.23 -0.26 -12.13
CA PHE A 97 -1.38 -0.68 -13.53
C PHE A 97 -2.02 -2.07 -13.65
N GLY A 98 -3.14 -2.17 -14.38
CA GLY A 98 -3.85 -3.44 -14.61
C GLY A 98 -4.73 -3.89 -13.44
N PHE A 99 -4.93 -3.03 -12.43
CA PHE A 99 -5.76 -3.31 -11.27
C PHE A 99 -6.75 -2.19 -10.98
N THR A 100 -7.81 -2.52 -10.23
CA THR A 100 -8.71 -1.58 -9.56
C THR A 100 -8.60 -1.78 -8.06
N ILE A 101 -8.48 -0.71 -7.28
CA ILE A 101 -8.65 -0.78 -5.82
C ILE A 101 -10.14 -1.04 -5.54
N GLU A 102 -10.46 -2.13 -4.86
CA GLU A 102 -11.83 -2.47 -4.49
C GLU A 102 -12.19 -1.94 -3.10
N SER A 103 -11.29 -2.14 -2.13
CA SER A 103 -11.49 -1.65 -0.77
C SER A 103 -10.18 -1.42 -0.03
N ILE A 104 -10.26 -0.53 0.98
CA ILE A 104 -9.18 -0.27 1.94
C ILE A 104 -9.78 -0.36 3.34
N CYS A 105 -9.27 -1.24 4.19
CA CYS A 105 -9.75 -1.45 5.55
C CYS A 105 -8.60 -1.30 6.55
N LYS A 106 -8.85 -0.74 7.74
CA LYS A 106 -7.87 -0.84 8.84
C LYS A 106 -7.86 -2.29 9.32
N CYS A 107 -6.67 -2.86 9.48
CA CYS A 107 -6.51 -4.14 10.14
C CYS A 107 -6.96 -4.01 11.60
N CYS A 108 -7.88 -4.85 12.05
CA CYS A 108 -8.16 -5.00 13.48
C CYS A 108 -6.96 -5.71 14.11
N THR A 109 -6.28 -5.03 15.04
CA THR A 109 -5.21 -5.59 15.87
C THR A 109 -5.66 -5.65 17.30
#